data_AF-A0A5S4EJG6-F1
#
_entry.id   AF-A0A5S4EJG6-F1
#
_cell.length_a   1.000
_cell.length_b   1.000
_cell.length_c   1.000
_cell.angle_alpha   90.00
_cell.angle_beta   90.00
_cell.angle_gamma   90.00
#
_symmetry.space_group_name_H-M   'P 1'
#
loop_
_entity.id
_entity.type
_entity.pdbx_description
1 polymer ?
#
loop_
_entity_poly.entity_id
_entity_poly.type
_entity_poly.pdbx_seq_one_letter_code
_entity_poly.pdbx_strand_id
1 'polypeptide(L)' 'MLFLPTYSPNLNLIERLWKFVKKQCLYAKYYPDFHSFTTAIERCLQDTHTIHAKALQSLLTLNFQTFQKIQS' A
#
# COMPACT_ATOMS: atom_id res chain seq x y z
N MET A 1 16.06 -7.67 11.58
CA MET A 1 15.82 -7.57 10.13
C MET A 1 14.66 -8.50 9.77
N LEU A 2 13.60 -7.98 9.15
CA LEU A 2 12.45 -8.77 8.71
C LEU A 2 12.77 -9.31 7.30
N PHE A 3 12.95 -10.62 7.17
CA PHE A 3 13.27 -11.25 5.89
C PHE A 3 11.97 -11.50 5.11
N LEU A 4 11.77 -10.82 3.99
CA LEU A 4 10.66 -11.11 3.08
C LEU A 4 11.11 -12.14 2.04
N PRO A 5 10.41 -13.27 1.89
CA PRO A 5 10.69 -14.20 0.81
C PRO A 5 10.42 -13.53 -0.54
N THR A 6 11.28 -13.82 -1.52
CA THR A 6 11.18 -13.30 -2.90
C THR A 6 9.76 -13.51 -3.44
N TYR A 7 9.17 -12.47 -4.04
CA TYR A 7 7.81 -12.48 -4.59
C TYR A 7 6.66 -12.68 -3.59
N SER A 8 6.70 -11.98 -2.45
CA SER A 8 5.58 -11.95 -1.50
C SER A 8 4.77 -10.65 -1.56
N PRO A 9 4.00 -10.39 -2.64
CA PRO A 9 3.29 -9.12 -2.85
C PRO A 9 2.19 -8.85 -1.80
N ASN A 10 1.75 -9.88 -1.07
CA ASN A 10 0.81 -9.75 0.04
C ASN A 10 1.48 -9.46 1.39
N LEU A 11 2.79 -9.76 1.52
CA LEU A 11 3.59 -9.41 2.70
C LEU A 11 4.21 -8.01 2.55
N ASN A 12 4.29 -7.48 1.32
CA ASN A 12 4.89 -6.19 1.04
C ASN A 12 3.88 -5.04 1.22
N LEU A 13 3.95 -4.39 2.39
CA LEU A 13 3.05 -3.28 2.76
C LEU A 13 3.05 -2.13 1.73
N ILE A 14 4.21 -1.83 1.13
CA ILE A 14 4.31 -0.74 0.15
C ILE A 14 3.58 -1.06 -1.14
N GLU A 15 3.54 -2.33 -1.58
CA GLU A 15 2.79 -2.73 -2.77
C GLU A 15 1.28 -2.71 -2.51
N ARG A 16 0.84 -3.08 -1.31
CA ARG A 16 -0.55 -2.97 -0.87
C ARG A 16 -1.01 -1.50 -0.89
N LEU A 17 -0.19 -0.60 -0.35
CA LEU A 17 -0.44 0.84 -0.42
C LEU A 17 -0.45 1.34 -1.87
N TRP A 18 0.52 0.91 -2.68
CA TRP A 18 0.61 1.33 -4.08
C TRP A 18 -0.61 0.90 -4.90
N LYS A 19 -1.13 -0.31 -4.70
CA LYS A 19 -2.39 -0.76 -5.33
C LYS A 19 -3.57 0.14 -4.96
N PHE A 20 -3.65 0.57 -3.70
CA PHE A 20 -4.69 1.49 -3.24
C PHE A 20 -4.56 2.87 -3.90
N VAL A 21 -3.36 3.47 -3.91
CA VAL A 21 -3.10 4.76 -4.55
C VAL A 21 -3.44 4.71 -6.04
N LYS A 22 -3.04 3.64 -6.74
CA LYS A 22 -3.41 3.46 -8.15
C LYS A 22 -4.93 3.43 -8.36
N LYS A 23 -5.67 2.76 -7.48
CA LYS A 23 -7.14 2.68 -7.57
C LYS A 23 -7.83 4.02 -7.30
N GLN A 24 -7.34 4.81 -6.35
CA GLN A 24 -7.97 6.09 -5.99
C GLN A 24 -7.55 7.23 -6.92
N CYS A 25 -6.26 7.32 -7.26
CA CYS A 25 -5.69 8.48 -7.93
C CYS A 25 -5.50 8.29 -9.44
N LEU A 26 -5.20 7.05 -9.88
CA LEU A 26 -4.80 6.78 -11.26
C LEU A 26 -5.89 6.06 -12.06
N TYR A 27 -6.93 5.55 -11.39
CA TYR A 27 -8.01 4.87 -12.08
C TYR A 27 -8.83 5.87 -12.91
N ALA A 28 -8.90 5.64 -14.22
CA ALA A 28 -9.63 6.45 -15.18
C ALA A 28 -9.18 7.93 -15.33
N LYS A 29 -7.95 8.28 -14.92
CA LYS A 29 -7.43 9.65 -15.02
C LYS A 29 -6.10 9.70 -15.76
N TYR A 30 -6.08 10.44 -16.87
CA TYR A 30 -4.87 10.72 -17.63
C TYR A 30 -4.17 11.96 -17.08
N TYR A 31 -2.85 11.85 -16.87
CA TYR A 31 -2.00 12.96 -16.45
C TYR A 31 -1.05 13.30 -17.60
N PRO A 32 -1.14 14.50 -18.19
CA PRO A 32 -0.29 14.89 -19.32
C PRO A 32 1.16 15.13 -18.91
N ASP A 33 1.40 15.54 -17.66
CA ASP A 33 2.71 15.94 -17.15
C ASP A 33 3.10 15.15 -15.92
N PHE A 34 4.41 14.93 -15.76
CA PHE A 34 4.99 14.30 -14.57
C PHE A 34 4.61 15.06 -13.28
N HIS A 35 4.61 16.39 -13.32
CA HIS A 35 4.24 17.22 -12.18
C HIS A 35 2.78 17.01 -11.76
N SER A 36 1.87 16.92 -12.73
CA SER A 36 0.45 16.65 -12.50
C SER A 36 0.25 15.25 -11.90
N PHE A 37 1.04 14.28 -12.35
CA PHE A 37 1.03 12.91 -11.83
C PHE A 37 1.53 12.84 -10.37
N THR A 38 2.69 13.42 -10.06
CA THR A 38 3.25 13.41 -8.70
C THR A 38 2.36 14.17 -7.73
N THR A 39 1.86 15.34 -8.13
CA THR A 39 0.95 16.15 -7.29
C THR A 39 -0.33 15.38 -6.94
N ALA A 40 -0.87 14.61 -7.88
CA ALA A 40 -2.06 13.82 -7.62
C ALA A 40 -1.79 12.67 -6.63
N ILE A 41 -0.62 12.02 -6.73
CA ILE A 41 -0.18 11.01 -5.77
C ILE A 41 0.00 11.61 -4.38
N GLU A 42 0.68 12.77 -4.27
CA GLU A 42 0.88 13.45 -2.99
C GLU A 42 -0.43 13.84 -2.33
N ARG A 43 -1.38 14.40 -3.09
CA ARG A 43 -2.73 14.69 -2.59
C ARG A 43 -3.45 13.43 -2.13
N CYS A 44 -3.40 12.37 -2.93
CA CYS A 44 -4.00 11.09 -2.56
C CYS A 44 -3.41 10.55 -1.25
N LEU A 45 -2.11 10.66 -1.03
CA LEU A 45 -1.45 10.25 0.21
C LEU A 45 -1.85 11.14 1.40
N GLN A 46 -2.02 12.45 1.20
CA GLN A 46 -2.52 13.36 2.23
C GLN A 46 -3.97 13.02 2.65
N ASP A 47 -4.85 12.75 1.69
CA ASP A 47 -6.25 12.34 1.94
C ASP A 47 -6.37 10.93 2.54
N THR A 48 -5.34 10.09 2.34
CA THR A 48 -5.32 8.72 2.86
C THR A 48 -5.31 8.69 4.39
N HIS A 49 -4.69 9.68 5.05
CA HIS A 49 -4.63 9.77 6.52
C HIS A 49 -5.95 10.25 7.15
N THR A 50 -6.83 10.89 6.39
CA THR A 50 -8.07 11.50 6.90
C THR A 50 -9.29 10.66 6.59
N ILE A 51 -9.60 10.44 5.31
CA ILE A 51 -10.87 9.83 4.86
C ILE A 51 -10.77 8.31 4.81
N HIS A 52 -9.60 7.79 4.45
CA HIS A 52 -9.40 6.35 4.22
C HIS A 52 -8.71 5.63 5.38
N ALA A 53 -8.47 6.28 6.52
CA ALA A 53 -7.72 5.73 7.65
C ALA A 53 -8.22 4.34 8.10
N LYS A 54 -9.54 4.12 8.12
CA LYS A 54 -10.14 2.83 8.52
C LYS A 54 -9.95 1.73 7.48
N ALA A 55 -10.08 2.09 6.19
CA ALA A 55 -9.79 1.18 5.08
C ALA A 55 -8.29 0.87 5.02
N LEU A 56 -7.44 1.87 5.24
CA LEU A 56 -5.99 1.76 5.26
C LEU A 56 -5.50 0.93 6.44
N GLN A 57 -6.09 1.08 7.63
CA GLN A 57 -5.79 0.23 8.78
C GLN A 57 -6.05 -1.25 8.44
N SER A 58 -7.19 -1.57 7.82
CA SER A 58 -7.46 -2.95 7.36
C SER A 58 -6.45 -3.40 6.28
N LEU A 59 -6.14 -2.52 5.33
CA LEU A 59 -5.21 -2.77 4.22
C LEU A 59 -3.73 -2.81 4.63
N LEU A 60 -3.37 -2.30 5.80
CA LEU A 60 -2.04 -2.37 6.39
C LEU A 60 -1.99 -3.34 7.58
N THR A 61 -3.12 -3.94 7.95
CA THR A 61 -3.16 -4.96 9.00
C THR A 61 -2.31 -6.15 8.56
N LEU A 62 -1.38 -6.48 9.42
CA LEU A 62 -0.42 -7.56 9.27
C LEU A 62 -1.09 -8.87 9.69
N ASN A 63 -1.84 -9.49 8.78
CA ASN A 63 -2.35 -10.86 8.97
C ASN A 63 -1.24 -11.88 8.71
N PHE A 64 -0.14 -11.79 9.45
CA PHE A 64 0.93 -12.78 9.35
C PHE A 64 0.51 -14.06 10.09
N GLN A 65 0.66 -15.20 9.42
CA GLN A 65 0.58 -16.48 10.09
C GLN A 65 1.83 -16.66 10.96
N THR A 66 1.64 -16.73 12.27
CA THR A 66 2.73 -17.03 13.20
C THR A 66 2.98 -18.53 13.21
N PHE A 67 4.17 -18.97 12.81
CA PHE A 67 4.58 -20.35 12.99
C PHE A 67 5.15 -20.53 14.40
N GLN A 68 4.72 -21.57 15.10
CA GLN A 68 5.39 -21.96 16.34
C GLN A 68 6.80 -22.43 15.99
N LYS A 69 7.79 -21.94 16.74
CA LYS A 69 9.19 -22.32 16.56
C LYS A 69 9.31 -23.81 16.86
N ILE A 70 9.49 -24.63 15.83
CA ILE A 70 9.78 -26.06 16.00
C ILE A 70 11.18 -26.13 16.61
N GLN A 71 11.26 -26.47 17.90
CA GLN A 71 12.51 -26.79 18.57
C GLN A 71 13.04 -28.07 17.92
N SER A 72 14.20 -27.98 17.26
CA SER A 72 14.98 -29.14 16.81
C SER A 72 16.12 -29.35 17.78
#